data_AF-T0YLF8-F1
#
_entry.id   AF-T0YLF8-F1
#
_cell.length_a   1.000
_cell.length_b   1.000
_cell.length_c   1.000
_cell.angle_alpha   90.00
_cell.angle_beta   90.00
_cell.angle_gamma   90.00
#
_symmetry.space_group_name_H-M   'P 1'
#
loop_
_entity.id
_entity.type
_entity.pdbx_description
1 polymer ?
#
loop_
_entity_poly.entity_id
_entity_poly.type
_entity_poly.pdbx_seq_one_letter_code
_entity_poly.pdbx_strand_id
1 'polypeptide(L)'
;YCIEGSPYVCPSVFDGKIAMPEGTYVNGWTRILTRAKVPHVGTHGIRHRAVTDIANSGVSVKIGMALTAHKTATMFMRYVHAEDDPVRAAAEKVANRRRDTIGSNALANTKAPASPVEPTETRTSLGNYRPFRHRKVQSRAVPPGTKRAS
;
A
#
# COMPACT_ATOMS: atom_id res chain seq x y z
N TYR A 1 -21.94 29.29 -15.39
CA TYR A 1 -22.66 29.28 -16.67
C TYR A 1 -22.95 27.83 -16.99
N CYS A 2 -24.19 27.39 -16.84
CA CYS A 2 -24.66 26.07 -17.28
C CYS A 2 -25.76 26.35 -18.31
N ILE A 3 -25.71 25.72 -19.47
CA ILE A 3 -26.77 25.86 -20.48
C ILE A 3 -27.89 24.93 -20.04
N GLU A 4 -29.08 25.47 -19.78
CA GLU A 4 -30.23 24.71 -19.33
C GLU A 4 -30.57 23.59 -20.32
N GLY A 5 -30.77 22.37 -19.82
CA GLY A 5 -31.02 21.18 -20.64
C GLY A 5 -29.78 20.56 -21.30
N SER A 6 -28.58 21.10 -21.09
CA SER A 6 -27.34 20.47 -21.57
C SER A 6 -26.98 19.23 -20.73
N PRO A 7 -26.61 18.10 -21.36
CA PRO A 7 -26.09 16.94 -20.64
C PRO A 7 -24.61 17.08 -20.22
N TYR A 8 -23.93 18.17 -20.62
CA TYR A 8 -22.50 18.36 -20.39
C TYR A 8 -22.25 19.40 -19.30
N VAL A 9 -21.24 19.15 -18.45
CA VAL A 9 -20.78 20.12 -17.43
C VAL A 9 -20.16 21.35 -18.10
N CYS A 10 -19.42 21.15 -19.18
CA CYS A 10 -18.80 22.20 -20.00
C CYS A 10 -19.30 22.07 -21.44
N PRO A 11 -20.48 22.61 -21.77
CA PRO A 11 -21.00 22.58 -23.13
C PRO A 11 -20.27 23.57 -24.05
N SER A 12 -20.45 23.41 -25.36
CA SER A 12 -20.05 24.43 -26.33
C SER A 12 -20.85 25.71 -26.11
N VAL A 13 -20.21 26.86 -26.36
CA VAL A 13 -20.82 28.18 -26.17
C VAL A 13 -22.00 28.40 -27.11
N PHE A 14 -21.96 27.82 -28.31
CA PHE A 14 -22.96 28.02 -29.36
C PHE A 14 -23.96 26.87 -29.48
N ASP A 15 -23.68 25.72 -28.88
CA ASP A 15 -24.57 24.56 -28.91
C ASP A 15 -24.46 23.77 -27.60
N GLY A 16 -25.52 23.83 -26.78
CA GLY A 16 -25.61 23.13 -25.51
C GLY A 16 -25.68 21.60 -25.63
N LYS A 17 -25.92 21.07 -26.83
CA LYS A 17 -26.04 19.62 -27.07
C LYS A 17 -24.70 18.94 -27.36
N ILE A 18 -23.60 19.69 -27.43
CA ILE A 18 -22.26 19.16 -27.63
C ILE A 18 -21.32 19.63 -26.52
N ALA A 19 -20.31 18.80 -26.22
CA ALA A 19 -19.24 19.19 -25.31
C ALA A 19 -18.40 20.34 -25.89
N MET A 20 -17.73 21.10 -25.02
CA MET A 20 -16.81 22.15 -25.42
C MET A 20 -15.72 21.60 -26.37
N PRO A 21 -15.54 22.18 -27.57
CA PRO A 21 -14.50 21.74 -28.48
C PRO A 21 -13.10 21.96 -27.90
N GLU A 22 -12.18 21.05 -28.20
CA GLU A 22 -10.82 21.08 -27.66
C GLU A 22 -10.09 22.40 -27.95
N GLY A 23 -10.16 22.93 -29.18
CA GLY A 23 -9.54 24.20 -29.52
C GLY A 23 -10.11 25.39 -28.72
N THR A 24 -11.41 25.37 -28.41
CA THR A 24 -12.03 26.40 -27.56
C THR A 24 -11.48 26.33 -26.15
N TYR A 25 -11.36 25.11 -25.61
CA TYR A 25 -10.77 24.86 -24.31
C TYR A 25 -9.30 25.30 -24.25
N VAL A 26 -8.45 24.90 -25.22
CA VAL A 26 -7.02 25.24 -25.25
C VAL A 26 -6.79 26.75 -25.34
N ASN A 27 -7.58 27.45 -26.18
CA ASN A 27 -7.50 28.90 -26.31
C ASN A 27 -7.97 29.62 -25.04
N GLY A 28 -9.06 29.13 -24.43
CA GLY A 28 -9.55 29.62 -23.15
C GLY A 28 -8.50 29.46 -22.04
N TRP A 29 -7.91 28.28 -21.94
CA TRP A 29 -6.86 27.96 -20.97
C TRP A 29 -5.63 28.87 -21.13
N THR A 30 -5.15 29.03 -22.36
CA THR A 30 -4.02 29.92 -22.68
C THR A 30 -4.29 31.35 -22.22
N ARG A 31 -5.49 31.88 -22.50
CA ARG A 31 -5.88 33.23 -22.06
C ARG A 31 -5.91 33.38 -20.54
N ILE A 32 -6.33 32.35 -19.81
CA ILE A 32 -6.31 32.34 -18.34
C ILE A 32 -4.87 32.40 -17.83
N LEU A 33 -3.98 31.56 -18.36
CA LEU A 33 -2.57 31.55 -17.97
C LEU A 33 -1.87 32.89 -18.24
N THR A 34 -2.12 33.49 -19.41
CA THR A 34 -1.58 34.83 -19.75
C THR A 34 -2.03 35.89 -18.75
N ARG A 35 -3.32 35.91 -18.38
CA ARG A 35 -3.85 36.87 -17.40
C ARG A 35 -3.30 36.63 -15.99
N ALA A 36 -3.11 35.38 -15.63
CA ALA A 36 -2.51 34.98 -14.36
C ALA A 36 -0.97 35.22 -14.32
N LYS A 37 -0.35 35.60 -15.45
CA LYS A 37 1.10 35.74 -15.62
C LYS A 37 1.88 34.47 -15.24
N VAL A 38 1.28 33.31 -15.49
CA VAL A 38 1.90 32.00 -15.26
C VAL A 38 2.45 31.49 -16.60
N PRO A 39 3.66 30.87 -16.61
CA PRO A 39 4.18 30.21 -17.80
C PRO A 39 3.16 29.21 -18.39
N HIS A 40 3.21 29.01 -19.70
CA HIS A 40 2.30 28.08 -20.35
C HIS A 40 2.51 26.65 -19.80
N VAL A 41 1.56 26.18 -19.01
CA VAL A 41 1.52 24.84 -18.44
C VAL A 41 0.24 24.16 -18.89
N GLY A 42 0.37 23.01 -19.55
CA GLY A 42 -0.79 22.19 -19.89
C GLY A 42 -1.48 21.69 -18.61
N THR A 43 -2.78 21.41 -18.68
CA THR A 43 -3.50 20.82 -17.53
C THR A 43 -2.94 19.47 -17.10
N HIS A 44 -2.24 18.78 -17.99
CA HIS A 44 -1.46 17.59 -17.64
C HIS A 44 -0.34 17.89 -16.63
N GLY A 45 0.33 19.04 -16.72
CA GLY A 45 1.34 19.47 -15.75
C GLY A 45 0.73 19.75 -14.37
N ILE A 46 -0.46 20.36 -14.32
CA ILE A 46 -1.21 20.53 -13.07
C ILE A 46 -1.58 19.17 -12.48
N ARG A 47 -2.03 18.22 -13.32
CA ARG A 47 -2.29 16.85 -12.87
C ARG A 47 -1.04 16.22 -12.27
N HIS A 48 0.13 16.33 -12.93
CA HIS A 48 1.38 15.83 -12.38
C HIS A 48 1.69 16.41 -11.01
N ARG A 49 1.55 17.73 -10.85
CA ARG A 49 1.74 18.39 -9.56
C ARG A 49 0.80 17.83 -8.50
N ALA A 50 -0.48 17.70 -8.81
CA ALA A 50 -1.47 17.13 -7.90
C ALA A 50 -1.15 15.67 -7.53
N VAL A 51 -0.66 14.85 -8.48
CA VAL A 51 -0.23 13.47 -8.19
C VAL A 51 0.94 13.47 -7.19
N THR A 52 1.93 14.35 -7.36
CA THR A 52 3.04 14.51 -6.40
C THR A 52 2.53 14.91 -5.01
N ASP A 53 1.63 15.90 -4.94
CA ASP A 53 1.09 16.36 -3.66
C ASP A 53 0.29 15.24 -2.95
N ILE A 54 -0.49 14.44 -3.71
CA ILE A 54 -1.19 13.26 -3.19
C ILE A 54 -0.18 12.21 -2.71
N ALA A 55 0.85 11.90 -3.50
CA ALA A 55 1.87 10.92 -3.13
C ALA A 55 2.57 11.27 -1.80
N ASN A 56 2.80 12.57 -1.56
CA ASN A 56 3.45 13.06 -0.35
C ASN A 56 2.50 13.31 0.84
N SER A 57 1.18 13.13 0.65
CA SER A 57 0.17 13.36 1.71
C SER A 57 0.08 12.23 2.75
N GLY A 58 0.81 11.13 2.56
CA GLY A 58 0.78 9.96 3.44
C GLY A 58 -0.42 9.03 3.21
N VAL A 59 -1.22 9.26 2.15
CA VAL A 59 -2.27 8.32 1.73
C VAL A 59 -1.67 7.00 1.25
N SER A 60 -2.43 5.92 1.39
CA SER A 60 -2.01 4.63 0.82
C SER A 60 -1.93 4.69 -0.72
N VAL A 61 -1.00 3.92 -1.30
CA VAL A 61 -0.82 3.81 -2.75
C VAL A 61 -2.13 3.48 -3.47
N LYS A 62 -2.96 2.60 -2.91
CA LYS A 62 -4.24 2.22 -3.52
C LYS A 62 -5.23 3.39 -3.61
N ILE A 63 -5.30 4.21 -2.55
CA ILE A 63 -6.14 5.42 -2.53
C ILE A 63 -5.56 6.46 -3.51
N GLY A 64 -4.24 6.67 -3.48
CA GLY A 64 -3.55 7.57 -4.39
C GLY A 64 -3.83 7.22 -5.86
N MET A 65 -3.74 5.94 -6.23
CA MET A 65 -4.07 5.47 -7.57
C MET A 65 -5.51 5.74 -7.97
N ALA A 66 -6.47 5.54 -7.05
CA ALA A 66 -7.88 5.80 -7.32
C ALA A 66 -8.15 7.28 -7.57
N LEU A 67 -7.55 8.17 -6.75
CA LEU A 67 -7.65 9.62 -6.90
C LEU A 67 -7.04 10.11 -8.20
N THR A 68 -5.94 9.50 -8.65
CA THR A 68 -5.23 9.93 -9.86
C THR A 68 -5.60 9.12 -11.09
N ALA A 69 -6.54 8.18 -10.99
CA ALA A 69 -6.94 7.25 -12.03
C ALA A 69 -5.75 6.54 -12.71
N HIS A 70 -4.76 6.11 -11.92
CA HIS A 70 -3.62 5.35 -12.43
C HIS A 70 -3.95 3.86 -12.52
N LYS A 71 -3.70 3.27 -13.69
CA LYS A 71 -3.99 1.86 -13.96
C LYS A 71 -3.10 0.91 -13.18
N THR A 72 -1.83 1.27 -12.95
CA THR A 72 -0.85 0.42 -12.27
C THR A 72 -0.17 1.17 -11.13
N ALA A 73 0.26 0.43 -10.11
CA ALA A 73 1.02 1.00 -9.00
C ALA A 73 2.31 1.67 -9.48
N THR A 74 2.98 1.09 -10.46
CA THR A 74 4.21 1.64 -11.06
C THR A 74 4.02 3.06 -11.60
N MET A 75 2.86 3.39 -12.19
CA MET A 75 2.56 4.76 -12.66
C MET A 75 2.50 5.76 -11.50
N PHE A 76 1.90 5.35 -10.37
CA PHE A 76 1.78 6.20 -9.19
C PHE A 76 3.09 6.30 -8.40
N MET A 77 3.82 5.18 -8.27
CA MET A 77 5.08 5.13 -7.54
C MET A 77 6.17 6.03 -8.15
N ARG A 78 6.05 6.46 -9.42
CA ARG A 78 6.95 7.45 -10.02
C ARG A 78 6.94 8.80 -9.28
N TYR A 79 5.89 9.08 -8.52
CA TYR A 79 5.70 10.31 -7.76
C TYR A 79 5.93 10.13 -6.25
N VAL A 80 6.15 8.90 -5.80
CA VAL A 80 6.41 8.58 -4.39
C VAL A 80 7.93 8.53 -4.21
N HIS A 81 8.47 9.54 -3.54
CA HIS A 81 9.88 9.58 -3.17
C HIS A 81 10.04 9.03 -1.75
N ALA A 82 10.91 8.05 -1.57
CA ALA A 82 11.25 7.52 -0.26
C ALA A 82 12.41 8.35 0.30
N GLU A 83 12.11 9.21 1.26
CA GLU A 83 13.11 9.94 2.03
C GLU A 83 13.52 9.13 3.28
N ASP A 84 14.77 9.22 3.70
CA ASP A 84 15.33 8.36 4.77
C ASP A 84 14.63 8.59 6.13
N ASP A 85 14.30 9.84 6.46
CA ASP A 85 13.67 10.20 7.74
C ASP A 85 12.27 9.60 7.94
N PRO A 86 11.31 9.72 7.00
CA PRO A 86 10.01 9.07 7.14
C PRO A 86 10.11 7.55 7.13
N VAL A 87 11.10 6.95 6.45
CA VAL A 87 11.35 5.51 6.49
C VAL A 87 11.76 5.08 7.91
N ARG A 88 12.69 5.81 8.53
CA ARG A 88 13.12 5.56 9.92
C ARG A 88 11.97 5.75 10.91
N ALA A 89 11.22 6.84 10.80
CA ALA A 89 10.06 7.10 11.65
C ALA A 89 8.97 6.01 11.51
N ALA A 90 8.73 5.51 10.29
CA ALA A 90 7.81 4.42 10.06
C ALA A 90 8.30 3.10 10.69
N ALA A 91 9.60 2.80 10.57
CA ALA A 91 10.20 1.62 11.18
C ALA A 91 10.10 1.66 12.71
N GLU A 92 10.41 2.80 13.34
CA GLU A 92 10.27 3.02 14.79
C GLU A 92 8.82 2.85 15.25
N LYS A 93 7.86 3.43 14.52
CA LYS A 93 6.42 3.29 14.81
C LYS A 93 5.96 1.83 14.76
N VAL A 94 6.44 1.05 13.79
CA VAL A 94 6.15 -0.39 13.70
C VAL A 94 6.80 -1.17 14.83
N ALA A 95 8.05 -0.86 15.17
CA ALA A 95 8.77 -1.50 16.26
C ALA A 95 8.08 -1.27 17.60
N ASN A 96 7.67 -0.04 17.90
CA ASN A 96 6.97 0.32 19.13
C ASN A 96 5.63 -0.42 19.23
N ARG A 97 4.80 -0.41 18.17
CA ARG A 97 3.54 -1.18 18.13
C ARG A 97 3.72 -2.66 18.43
N ARG A 98 4.80 -3.27 17.93
CA ARG A 98 5.12 -4.69 18.20
C ARG A 98 5.50 -4.91 19.67
N ARG A 99 6.32 -4.02 20.25
CA ARG A 99 6.68 -4.10 21.68
C ARG A 99 5.45 -3.98 22.57
N ASP A 100 4.57 -3.01 22.31
CA ASP A 100 3.37 -2.79 23.11
C ASP A 100 2.45 -4.01 23.10
N THR A 101 2.28 -4.64 21.93
CA THR A 101 1.48 -5.86 21.78
C THR A 101 2.08 -7.04 22.56
N ILE A 102 3.39 -7.24 22.48
CA ILE A 102 4.09 -8.34 23.19
C ILE A 102 4.07 -8.10 24.72
N GLY A 103 4.34 -6.87 25.16
CA GLY A 103 4.32 -6.50 26.58
C GLY A 103 2.93 -6.66 27.21
N SER A 104 1.88 -6.32 26.46
CA SER A 104 0.49 -6.53 26.90
C SER A 104 0.14 -8.01 27.05
N ASN A 105 0.65 -8.87 26.16
CA ASN A 105 0.45 -10.32 26.24
C ASN A 105 1.24 -10.95 27.39
N ALA A 106 2.44 -10.44 27.72
CA ALA A 106 3.22 -10.89 28.87
C ALA A 106 2.53 -10.58 30.21
N LEU A 107 1.79 -9.47 30.30
CA LEU A 107 0.98 -9.12 31.47
C LEU A 107 -0.31 -9.95 31.58
N ALA A 108 -0.87 -10.42 30.45
CA ALA A 108 -2.04 -11.31 30.46
C ALA A 108 -1.67 -12.76 30.81
N ASN A 109 -0.49 -13.23 30.39
CA ASN A 109 -0.05 -14.62 30.60
C ASN A 109 0.51 -14.91 32.01
N THR A 110 0.65 -13.89 32.86
CA THR A 110 1.12 -14.04 34.25
C THR A 110 -0.01 -14.28 35.27
N LYS A 111 -1.28 -14.37 34.83
CA LYS A 111 -2.45 -14.60 35.71
C LYS A 111 -3.11 -15.98 35.55
N ALA A 112 -2.41 -16.98 35.01
CA ALA A 112 -2.88 -18.36 35.02
C ALA A 112 -2.06 -19.18 36.05
N PRO A 113 -2.69 -19.83 37.05
CA PRO A 113 -1.96 -20.74 37.91
C PRO A 113 -1.48 -21.93 37.08
N ALA A 114 -0.20 -22.28 37.23
CA ALA A 114 0.41 -23.42 36.57
C ALA A 114 -0.24 -24.71 37.09
N SER A 115 -1.12 -25.31 36.29
CA SER A 115 -1.50 -26.71 36.47
C SER A 115 -0.32 -27.61 36.05
N PRO A 116 -0.02 -28.69 36.81
CA PRO A 116 0.98 -29.67 36.41
C PRO A 116 0.66 -30.22 35.02
N VAL A 117 1.64 -30.13 34.12
CA VAL A 117 1.54 -30.64 32.75
C VAL A 117 1.66 -32.16 32.81
N GLU A 118 0.52 -32.85 32.81
CA GLU A 118 0.44 -34.27 32.45
C GLU A 118 1.01 -34.47 31.03
N PRO A 119 1.77 -35.54 30.76
CA PRO A 119 2.38 -35.76 29.46
C PRO A 119 1.28 -36.12 28.44
N THR A 120 0.79 -35.13 27.70
CA THR A 120 -0.12 -35.36 26.59
C THR A 120 0.59 -36.13 25.49
N GLU A 121 0.21 -37.40 25.31
CA GLU A 121 0.58 -38.19 24.15
C GLU A 121 0.13 -37.48 22.85
N THR A 122 1.09 -37.19 21.98
CA THR A 122 0.86 -36.56 20.67
C THR A 122 -0.08 -37.41 19.81
N ARG A 123 -1.28 -36.91 19.48
CA ARG A 123 -2.31 -37.58 18.66
C ARG A 123 -1.99 -37.58 17.15
N THR A 124 -0.72 -37.69 16.79
CA THR A 124 -0.23 -37.76 15.41
C THR A 124 0.54 -39.06 15.22
N SER A 125 0.28 -39.77 14.13
CA SER A 125 0.92 -41.06 13.80
C SER A 125 2.45 -41.00 13.66
N LEU A 126 3.02 -39.80 13.65
CA LEU A 126 4.47 -39.53 13.56
C LEU A 126 5.11 -39.12 14.91
N GLY A 127 4.34 -39.18 16.01
CA GLY A 127 4.79 -38.72 17.34
C GLY A 127 5.20 -37.24 17.35
N ASN A 128 6.08 -36.87 18.29
CA ASN A 128 6.69 -35.54 18.37
C ASN A 128 7.70 -35.32 17.21
N TYR A 129 7.16 -35.06 16.02
CA TYR A 129 7.95 -34.77 14.83
C TYR A 129 8.76 -33.48 15.05
N ARG A 130 10.09 -33.62 15.05
CA ARG A 130 11.03 -32.50 15.08
C ARG A 130 11.64 -32.37 13.67
N PRO A 131 11.45 -31.23 12.97
CA PRO A 131 11.94 -31.06 11.61
C PRO A 131 13.46 -31.20 11.54
N PHE A 132 13.93 -31.80 10.45
CA PHE A 132 15.34 -32.11 10.26
C PHE A 132 16.16 -30.82 10.17
N ARG A 133 17.00 -30.56 11.17
CA ARG A 133 18.04 -29.51 11.10
C ARG A 133 19.38 -30.19 10.90
N HIS A 134 20.13 -29.72 9.91
CA HIS A 134 21.51 -30.18 9.67
C HIS A 134 22.36 -29.97 10.92
N ARG A 135 22.79 -31.08 11.55
CA ARG A 135 23.74 -31.09 12.66
C ARG A 135 24.91 -32.00 12.26
N LYS A 136 26.14 -31.58 12.58
CA LYS A 136 27.40 -32.24 12.18
C LYS A 136 27.70 -33.58 12.89
N VAL A 137 26.83 -34.08 13.77
CA VAL A 137 27.08 -35.32 14.52
C VAL A 137 25.85 -36.23 14.47
N GLN A 138 26.05 -37.48 14.06
CA GLN A 138 25.01 -38.50 13.99
C GLN A 138 24.83 -39.17 15.36
N SER A 139 23.72 -38.91 16.04
CA SER A 139 23.38 -39.55 17.32
C SER A 139 21.90 -39.96 17.42
N ARG A 140 21.23 -40.22 16.28
CA ARG A 140 19.81 -40.56 16.27
C ARG A 140 19.52 -41.86 15.53
N ALA A 141 18.69 -42.70 16.14
CA ALA A 141 18.09 -43.87 15.51
C ALA A 141 17.21 -43.45 14.32
N VAL A 142 17.43 -44.09 13.17
CA VAL A 142 16.73 -43.81 11.92
C VAL A 142 15.26 -44.27 12.05
N PRO A 143 14.27 -43.46 11.63
CA PRO A 143 12.88 -43.85 11.68
C PRO A 143 12.61 -45.06 10.76
N PRO A 144 11.76 -46.01 11.17
CA PRO A 144 11.40 -47.15 10.33
C PRO A 144 10.72 -46.67 9.04
N GLY A 145 11.17 -47.21 7.89
CA GLY A 145 10.61 -46.92 6.56
C GLY A 145 11.31 -45.83 5.72
N THR A 146 12.47 -45.32 6.15
CA THR A 146 13.24 -44.35 5.35
C THR A 146 14.21 -45.04 4.38
N LYS A 147 14.36 -44.50 3.15
CA LYS A 147 15.19 -45.03 2.05
C LYS A 147 16.71 -45.08 2.30
N ARG A 148 17.17 -44.88 3.55
CA ARG A 148 18.59 -44.96 3.95
C ARG A 148 18.91 -46.24 4.74
N ALA A 149 18.00 -47.20 4.76
CA ALA A 149 18.26 -48.57 5.20
C ALA A 149 18.57 -49.44 3.97
N SER A 150 19.76 -49.29 3.41
CA SER A 150 20.42 -50.19 2.47
C SER A 150 21.91 -49.92 2.53
#